data_AF-A0A7J8PPU1-F1
#
_entry.id   AF-A0A7J8PPU1-F1
#
_cell.length_a   1.000
_cell.length_b   1.000
_cell.length_c   1.000
_cell.angle_alpha   90.00
_cell.angle_beta   90.00
_cell.angle_gamma   90.00
#
_symmetry.space_group_name_H-M   'P 1'
#
loop_
_entity.id
_entity.type
_entity.pdbx_description
1 polymer ?
#
loop_
_entity_poly.entity_id
_entity_poly.type
_entity_poly.pdbx_seq_one_letter_code
_entity_poly.pdbx_strand_id
1 'polypeptide(L)'
;NTFNQNIKGSSANITALTQITIEQALNNSTNTHSFIFGLLSNTTDPAEKNALTTCENAYRLVTSNFNEATMHFFEGDYGSMLDSERRSPRAQESCITIFSTPPTPPNPVADRNRQMRILIAMAVVTGMELTTKLS
;
A
#
# COMPACT_ATOMS: atom_id res chain seq x y z
N ASN A 1 -1.75 -12.17 -19.12
CA ASN A 1 -2.58 -11.57 -18.06
C ASN A 1 -3.10 -10.24 -18.58
N THR A 2 -4.42 -10.04 -18.52
CA THR A 2 -5.17 -8.83 -18.89
C THR A 2 -4.57 -7.53 -18.32
N PHE A 3 -4.05 -7.54 -17.08
CA PHE A 3 -3.42 -6.35 -16.48
C PHE A 3 -2.20 -5.86 -17.28
N ASN A 4 -1.27 -6.77 -17.62
CA ASN A 4 -0.05 -6.43 -18.38
C ASN A 4 -0.36 -5.95 -19.81
N GLN A 5 -1.49 -6.38 -20.40
CA GLN A 5 -1.92 -5.91 -21.72
C GLN A 5 -2.44 -4.48 -21.65
N ASN A 6 -3.20 -4.15 -20.61
CA ASN A 6 -3.74 -2.79 -20.43
C ASN A 6 -2.65 -1.76 -20.08
N ILE A 7 -1.59 -2.18 -19.39
CA ILE A 7 -0.41 -1.32 -19.11
C ILE A 7 0.23 -0.80 -20.42
N LYS A 8 0.32 -1.65 -21.45
CA LYS A 8 0.91 -1.28 -22.76
C LYS A 8 -0.04 -0.49 -23.67
N GLY A 9 -1.25 -0.18 -23.21
CA GLY A 9 -2.27 0.53 -23.97
C GLY A 9 -1.98 2.02 -24.19
N SER A 10 -3.03 2.75 -24.59
CA SER A 10 -2.97 4.21 -24.75
C SER A 10 -2.66 4.94 -23.44
N SER A 11 -2.24 6.21 -23.52
CA SER A 11 -2.05 7.08 -22.35
C SER A 11 -3.33 7.22 -21.51
N ALA A 12 -4.50 7.24 -22.16
CA ALA A 12 -5.80 7.22 -21.46
C ALA A 12 -6.00 5.93 -20.64
N ASN A 13 -5.59 4.77 -21.19
CA ASN A 13 -5.71 3.49 -20.49
C ASN A 13 -4.79 3.42 -19.27
N ILE A 14 -3.53 3.85 -19.40
CA ILE A 14 -2.59 3.80 -18.26
C ILE A 14 -2.93 4.83 -17.19
N THR A 15 -3.47 6.00 -17.56
CA THR A 15 -3.95 7.00 -16.58
C THR A 15 -5.09 6.43 -15.76
N ALA A 16 -6.11 5.85 -16.40
CA ALA A 16 -7.23 5.23 -15.72
C ALA A 16 -6.82 4.05 -14.84
N LEU A 17 -5.90 3.19 -15.33
CA LEU A 17 -5.36 2.10 -14.51
C LEU A 17 -4.59 2.61 -13.30
N THR A 18 -3.78 3.66 -13.46
CA THR A 18 -3.03 4.28 -12.35
C THR A 18 -3.99 4.78 -11.29
N GLN A 19 -5.04 5.53 -11.69
CA GLN A 19 -6.08 5.96 -10.76
C GLN A 19 -6.71 4.79 -10.00
N ILE A 20 -7.16 3.75 -10.72
CA ILE A 20 -7.81 2.58 -10.12
C ILE A 20 -6.88 1.91 -9.10
N THR A 21 -5.60 1.72 -9.45
CA THR A 21 -4.65 1.03 -8.56
C THR A 21 -4.32 1.85 -7.30
N ILE A 22 -4.19 3.18 -7.42
CA ILE A 22 -4.05 4.10 -6.27
C ILE A 22 -5.27 3.99 -5.36
N GLU A 23 -6.48 4.07 -5.92
CA GLU A 23 -7.73 3.97 -5.14
C GLU A 23 -7.87 2.63 -4.43
N GLN A 24 -7.53 1.52 -5.09
CA GLN A 24 -7.56 0.20 -4.47
C GLN A 24 -6.52 0.07 -3.34
N ALA A 25 -5.30 0.58 -3.55
CA ALA A 25 -4.26 0.58 -2.53
C ALA A 25 -4.64 1.45 -1.33
N LEU A 26 -5.16 2.66 -1.56
CA LEU A 26 -5.65 3.54 -0.51
C LEU A 26 -6.77 2.87 0.29
N ASN A 27 -7.81 2.38 -0.38
CA ASN A 27 -8.93 1.71 0.28
C ASN A 27 -8.47 0.48 1.08
N ASN A 28 -7.60 -0.36 0.53
CA ASN A 28 -7.10 -1.54 1.24
C ASN A 28 -6.25 -1.15 2.46
N SER A 29 -5.40 -0.12 2.33
CA SER A 29 -4.58 0.37 3.44
C SER A 29 -5.42 0.92 4.60
N THR A 30 -6.44 1.74 4.30
CA THR A 30 -7.36 2.31 5.30
C THR A 30 -8.18 1.22 6.00
N ASN A 31 -8.69 0.26 5.24
CA ASN A 31 -9.42 -0.88 5.80
C ASN A 31 -8.52 -1.75 6.70
N THR A 32 -7.28 -1.97 6.28
CA THR A 32 -6.32 -2.77 7.07
C THR A 32 -5.85 -2.03 8.32
N HIS A 33 -5.61 -0.72 8.22
CA HIS A 33 -5.34 0.13 9.38
C HIS A 33 -6.46 0.05 10.42
N SER A 34 -7.72 0.21 9.98
CA SER A 34 -8.90 0.10 10.85
C SER A 34 -9.04 -1.29 11.48
N PHE A 35 -8.74 -2.36 10.72
CA PHE A 35 -8.73 -3.73 11.23
C PHE A 35 -7.67 -3.92 12.32
N ILE A 36 -6.43 -3.45 12.09
CA ILE A 36 -5.35 -3.51 13.07
C ILE A 36 -5.72 -2.75 14.34
N PHE A 37 -6.31 -1.56 14.20
CA PHE A 37 -6.77 -0.76 15.33
C PHE A 37 -7.81 -1.51 16.18
N GLY A 38 -8.75 -2.21 15.53
CA GLY A 38 -9.74 -3.06 16.23
C GLY A 38 -9.14 -4.30 16.90
N LEU A 39 -8.05 -4.86 16.37
CA LEU A 39 -7.31 -5.92 17.07
C LEU A 39 -6.60 -5.36 18.31
N LEU A 40 -5.90 -4.23 18.15
CA LEU A 40 -5.16 -3.57 19.23
C LEU A 40 -6.00 -3.26 20.46
N SER A 41 -7.27 -2.87 20.28
CA SER A 41 -8.17 -2.57 21.40
C SER A 41 -8.52 -3.79 22.24
N ASN A 42 -8.36 -5.00 21.69
CA ASN A 42 -8.73 -6.26 22.35
C ASN A 42 -7.53 -7.13 22.75
N THR A 43 -6.33 -6.84 22.24
CA THR A 43 -5.12 -7.61 22.52
C THR A 43 -4.53 -7.29 23.90
N THR A 44 -4.34 -8.33 24.71
CA THR A 44 -3.70 -8.26 26.03
C THR A 44 -2.27 -8.79 26.04
N ASP A 45 -1.94 -9.72 25.15
CA ASP A 45 -0.58 -10.26 25.03
C ASP A 45 0.41 -9.16 24.64
N PRO A 46 1.50 -8.94 25.41
CA PRO A 46 2.44 -7.85 25.15
C PRO A 46 3.16 -7.97 23.80
N ALA A 47 3.48 -9.19 23.36
CA ALA A 47 4.21 -9.40 22.12
C ALA A 47 3.32 -9.13 20.90
N GLU A 48 2.09 -9.67 20.92
CA GLU A 48 1.09 -9.40 19.91
C GLU A 48 0.73 -7.91 19.86
N LYS A 49 0.57 -7.26 21.02
CA LYS A 49 0.30 -5.82 21.09
C LYS A 49 1.42 -4.98 20.48
N ASN A 50 2.68 -5.34 20.73
CA ASN A 50 3.83 -4.69 20.11
C ASN A 50 3.86 -4.89 18.58
N ALA A 51 3.58 -6.12 18.11
CA ALA A 51 3.52 -6.43 16.69
C ALA A 51 2.41 -5.66 15.97
N LEU A 52 1.21 -5.65 16.55
CA LEU A 52 0.07 -4.90 16.03
C LEU A 52 0.31 -3.38 16.07
N THR A 53 1.00 -2.84 17.09
CA THR A 53 1.36 -1.42 17.16
C THR A 53 2.35 -1.04 16.05
N THR A 54 3.30 -1.92 15.75
CA THR A 54 4.22 -1.75 14.62
C THR A 54 3.45 -1.74 13.30
N CYS A 55 2.49 -2.66 13.15
CA CYS A 55 1.62 -2.70 11.98
C CYS A 55 0.70 -1.48 11.84
N GLU A 56 0.14 -0.97 12.93
CA GLU A 56 -0.71 0.23 12.92
C GLU A 56 0.09 1.42 12.39
N ASN A 57 1.30 1.63 12.90
CA ASN A 57 2.18 2.70 12.45
C ASN A 57 2.59 2.53 10.98
N ALA A 58 2.90 1.30 10.57
CA ALA A 58 3.21 0.98 9.18
C ALA A 58 2.04 1.32 8.24
N TYR A 59 0.82 0.89 8.57
CA TYR A 59 -0.35 1.15 7.74
C TYR A 59 -0.78 2.61 7.76
N ARG A 60 -0.58 3.33 8.87
CA ARG A 60 -0.74 4.80 8.90
C ARG A 60 0.16 5.49 7.89
N LEU A 61 1.43 5.06 7.77
CA LEU A 61 2.36 5.59 6.76
C LEU A 61 1.95 5.20 5.34
N VAL A 62 1.57 3.93 5.11
CA VAL A 62 1.10 3.48 3.79
C VAL A 62 -0.13 4.26 3.35
N THR A 63 -1.11 4.47 4.24
CA THR A 63 -2.30 5.29 3.95
C THR A 63 -1.94 6.75 3.66
N SER A 64 -1.00 7.34 4.41
CA SER A 64 -0.51 8.70 4.12
C SER A 64 0.11 8.79 2.72
N ASN A 65 1.00 7.85 2.38
CA ASN A 65 1.65 7.82 1.07
C ASN A 65 0.65 7.69 -0.08
N PHE A 66 -0.40 6.87 0.05
CA PHE A 66 -1.41 6.74 -1.00
C PHE A 66 -2.39 7.92 -1.07
N ASN A 67 -2.64 8.60 0.05
CA ASN A 67 -3.32 9.90 0.03
C ASN A 67 -2.48 10.96 -0.72
N GLU A 68 -1.18 11.06 -0.44
CA GLU A 68 -0.24 11.93 -1.17
C GLU A 68 -0.20 11.59 -2.67
N ALA A 69 -0.07 10.30 -3.01
CA ALA A 69 -0.12 9.86 -4.40
C ALA A 69 -1.42 10.26 -5.10
N THR A 70 -2.56 10.12 -4.41
CA THR A 70 -3.87 10.52 -4.93
C THR A 70 -3.92 12.03 -5.21
N MET A 71 -3.42 12.86 -4.28
CA MET A 71 -3.37 14.31 -4.46
C MET A 71 -2.52 14.69 -5.69
N HIS A 72 -1.29 14.18 -5.78
CA HIS A 72 -0.39 14.45 -6.89
C HIS A 72 -0.93 13.95 -8.24
N PHE A 73 -1.61 12.80 -8.25
CA PHE A 73 -2.26 12.29 -9.47
C PHE A 73 -3.29 13.28 -10.03
N PHE A 74 -4.13 13.87 -9.17
CA PHE A 74 -5.13 14.85 -9.58
C PHE A 74 -4.54 16.22 -9.95
N GLU A 75 -3.36 16.55 -9.43
CA GLU A 75 -2.58 17.73 -9.83
C GLU A 75 -1.84 17.53 -11.17
N GLY A 76 -1.76 16.30 -11.66
CA GLY A 76 -0.98 15.93 -12.85
C GLY A 76 0.53 15.80 -12.57
N ASP A 77 0.95 15.86 -11.31
CA ASP A 77 2.34 15.65 -10.90
C ASP A 77 2.64 14.16 -10.72
N TYR A 78 2.78 13.47 -11.85
CA TYR A 78 3.00 12.02 -11.86
C TYR A 78 4.37 11.61 -11.29
N GLY A 79 5.36 12.51 -11.29
CA GLY A 79 6.65 12.27 -10.64
C GLY A 79 6.51 12.18 -9.13
N SER A 80 5.92 13.20 -8.50
CA SER A 80 5.69 13.20 -7.05
C SER A 80 4.68 12.13 -6.61
N MET A 81 3.70 11.81 -7.47
CA MET A 81 2.81 10.67 -7.27
C MET A 81 3.60 9.36 -7.15
N LEU A 82 4.44 9.05 -8.13
CA LEU A 82 5.22 7.81 -8.15
C LEU A 82 6.20 7.74 -6.97
N ASP A 83 6.82 8.85 -6.59
CA ASP A 83 7.70 8.91 -5.42
C ASP A 83 6.94 8.67 -4.11
N SER A 84 5.67 9.08 -4.03
CA SER A 84 4.78 8.74 -2.92
C SER A 84 4.49 7.24 -2.85
N GLU A 85 4.13 6.62 -3.97
CA GLU A 85 3.87 5.17 -4.03
C GLU A 85 5.10 4.34 -3.64
N ARG A 86 6.30 4.74 -4.10
CA ARG A 86 7.57 4.04 -3.85
C ARG A 86 8.02 4.03 -2.40
N ARG A 87 7.45 4.90 -1.54
CA ARG A 87 7.71 4.90 -0.09
C ARG A 87 6.96 3.77 0.63
N SER A 88 5.84 3.30 0.07
CA SER A 88 4.93 2.33 0.70
C SER A 88 5.49 0.92 0.93
N PRO A 89 6.25 0.29 0.01
CA PRO A 89 6.78 -1.06 0.22
C PRO A 89 7.58 -1.21 1.52
N ARG A 90 8.45 -0.24 1.80
CA ARG A 90 9.30 -0.28 3.00
C ARG A 90 8.50 -0.16 4.29
N ALA A 91 7.51 0.73 4.31
CA ALA A 91 6.61 0.87 5.46
C ALA A 91 5.82 -0.43 5.70
N GLN A 92 5.27 -1.00 4.63
CA GLN A 92 4.50 -2.25 4.68
C GLN A 92 5.33 -3.44 5.17
N GLU A 93 6.61 -3.51 4.78
CA GLU A 93 7.53 -4.58 5.19
C GLU A 93 7.75 -4.61 6.71
N SER A 94 7.71 -3.47 7.40
CA SER A 94 7.80 -3.43 8.86
C SER A 94 6.67 -4.22 9.54
N CYS A 95 5.47 -4.20 8.97
CA CYS A 95 4.35 -4.99 9.49
C CYS A 95 4.48 -6.50 9.17
N ILE A 96 5.17 -6.87 8.09
CA ILE A 96 5.42 -8.29 7.77
C ILE A 96 6.46 -8.86 8.73
N THR A 97 7.60 -8.19 8.84
CA THR A 97 8.81 -8.69 9.52
C THR A 97 8.64 -8.81 11.03
N ILE A 98 7.81 -7.98 11.66
CA ILE A 98 7.61 -8.00 13.12
C ILE A 98 7.02 -9.33 13.63
N PHE A 99 6.18 -10.01 12.84
CA PHE A 99 5.62 -11.30 13.22
C PHE A 99 6.59 -12.48 13.04
N SER A 100 7.69 -12.28 12.30
CA SER A 100 8.77 -13.26 12.17
C SER A 100 9.97 -12.92 13.07
N THR A 101 9.87 -11.85 13.86
CA THR A 101 10.88 -11.46 14.85
C THR A 101 10.49 -12.02 16.23
N PRO A 102 11.41 -12.66 16.98
CA PRO A 102 11.11 -13.14 18.33
C PRO A 102 10.45 -12.07 19.21
N PRO A 103 9.37 -12.42 19.94
CA PRO A 103 8.91 -13.78 20.25
C PRO A 103 7.90 -14.38 19.25
N THR A 104 7.80 -13.85 18.02
CA THR A 104 6.99 -14.40 16.92
C THR A 104 5.53 -14.67 17.30
N PRO A 105 4.77 -13.63 17.68
CA PRO A 105 3.35 -13.78 18.01
C PRO A 105 2.53 -14.23 16.77
N PRO A 106 1.28 -14.70 16.97
CA PRO A 106 0.37 -14.98 15.85
C PRO A 106 0.25 -13.78 14.90
N ASN A 107 0.11 -14.04 13.60
CA ASN A 107 0.00 -13.00 12.58
C ASN A 107 -1.44 -12.92 12.02
N PRO A 108 -2.34 -12.14 12.65
CA PRO A 108 -3.73 -12.00 12.19
C PRO A 108 -3.87 -11.15 10.92
N VAL A 109 -2.79 -10.54 10.42
CA VAL A 109 -2.80 -9.61 9.28
C VAL A 109 -2.04 -10.14 8.06
N ALA A 110 -1.63 -11.41 8.07
CA ALA A 110 -0.83 -12.02 7.00
C ALA A 110 -1.46 -11.86 5.60
N ASP A 111 -2.75 -12.21 5.46
CA ASP A 111 -3.44 -12.13 4.17
C ASP A 111 -3.64 -10.68 3.70
N ARG A 112 -3.89 -9.76 4.63
CA ARG A 112 -4.02 -8.32 4.34
C ARG A 112 -2.69 -7.75 3.86
N ASN A 113 -1.58 -8.12 4.52
CA ASN A 113 -0.23 -7.78 4.07
C ASN A 113 0.07 -8.33 2.68
N ARG A 114 -0.33 -9.57 2.40
CA ARG A 114 -0.14 -10.15 1.06
C ARG A 114 -0.92 -9.38 -0.01
N GLN A 115 -2.17 -9.03 0.26
CA GLN A 115 -2.99 -8.22 -0.66
C GLN A 115 -2.41 -6.83 -0.86
N MET A 116 -2.03 -6.15 0.23
CA MET A 116 -1.45 -4.80 0.16
C MET A 116 -0.17 -4.78 -0.67
N ARG A 117 0.71 -5.78 -0.52
CA ARG A 117 1.94 -5.90 -1.33
C ARG A 117 1.65 -5.96 -2.83
N ILE A 118 0.60 -6.69 -3.23
CA ILE A 118 0.17 -6.79 -4.63
C ILE A 118 -0.34 -5.43 -5.13
N LEU A 119 -1.18 -4.75 -4.34
CA LEU A 119 -1.75 -3.45 -4.70
C LEU A 119 -0.67 -2.37 -4.80
N ILE A 120 0.30 -2.35 -3.88
CA ILE A 120 1.46 -1.45 -3.95
C ILE A 120 2.24 -1.70 -5.25
N ALA A 121 2.53 -2.96 -5.57
CA ALA A 121 3.27 -3.29 -6.78
C ALA A 121 2.51 -2.89 -8.05
N MET A 122 1.19 -3.09 -8.07
CA MET A 122 0.34 -2.65 -9.19
C MET A 122 0.39 -1.14 -9.37
N ALA A 123 0.20 -0.37 -8.29
CA ALA A 123 0.22 1.09 -8.31
C ALA A 123 1.57 1.62 -8.82
N VAL A 124 2.68 1.16 -8.23
CA VAL A 124 4.04 1.55 -8.64
C VAL A 124 4.30 1.23 -10.11
N VAL A 125 3.90 0.06 -10.61
CA VAL A 125 4.11 -0.32 -12.02
C VAL A 125 3.30 0.59 -12.95
N THR A 126 2.04 0.85 -12.63
CA THR A 126 1.22 1.75 -13.45
C THR A 126 1.71 3.19 -13.41
N GLY A 127 2.15 3.68 -12.24
CA GLY A 127 2.72 5.01 -12.06
C GLY A 127 4.04 5.19 -12.82
N MET A 128 4.90 4.16 -12.84
CA MET A 128 6.12 4.14 -13.66
C MET A 128 5.84 4.27 -15.15
N GLU A 129 4.87 3.50 -15.64
CA GLU A 129 4.49 3.48 -17.05
C GLU A 129 3.79 4.78 -17.48
N LEU A 130 2.95 5.34 -16.60
CA LEU A 130 2.33 6.65 -16.80
C LEU A 130 3.39 7.75 -16.91
N THR A 131 4.32 7.80 -15.95
CA THR A 131 5.40 8.79 -15.92
C THR A 131 6.27 8.69 -17.17
N THR A 132 6.61 7.48 -17.61
CA THR A 132 7.43 7.24 -18.81
C THR A 132 6.73 7.65 -20.11
N LYS A 133 5.40 7.53 -20.18
CA LYS A 133 4.63 7.91 -21.39
C LYS A 133 4.38 9.41 -21.50
N LEU A 134 4.51 10.15 -20.40
CA LEU A 134 4.18 11.57 -20.32
C LEU A 134 5.40 12.47 -20.09
N SER A 135 6.58 11.88 -19.85
CA SER A 135 7.89 12.53 -19.94
C SER A 135 8.31 12.75 -21.39
#